data_AF-A0A0G4NQI8-F1
#
_entry.id   AF-A0A0G4NQI8-F1
#
_cell.length_a   1.000
_cell.length_b   1.000
_cell.length_c   1.000
_cell.angle_alpha   90.00
_cell.angle_beta   90.00
_cell.angle_gamma   90.00
#
_symmetry.space_group_name_H-M   'P 1'
#
loop_
_entity.id
_entity.type
_entity.pdbx_description
1 polymer ?
#
loop_
_entity_poly.entity_id
_entity_poly.type
_entity_poly.pdbx_seq_one_letter_code
_entity_poly.pdbx_strand_id
1 'polypeptide(L)'
;MNRPQLLSHGLRRLRPVQVRSGTRGIVTAADVDKARQYCQRQLQHSDYDAHLIQRTLPAHVRDAYLALRTLNLELVRLPEVVTNPTIGAMRMQFWRESIDKTFAGNPPAEPTCVLLHEAVTSLQSRSSSGGSGSGSARAAATQMKFWIQRVIRTRERHMDNRPFATLASLEEYAEKTYATLMYATLAALPVQSVHADHLASHIGKAAGIVAVLRGVPNAAEIDFAALETQWQLKPLETSGPEPGEHDRAKLLCCMTGFEDPDERHAIIEKINDNGGVYTGDLTKRVTHLIVCKPEGLVVMVAGPGRGRCLGSLGSAPARLPGVVDPVGE
;
A
#
# COMPACT_ATOMS: atom_id res chain seq x y z
N MET A 1 15.00 -20.82 -14.12
CA MET A 1 14.28 -19.97 -13.15
C MET A 1 12.92 -20.62 -12.90
N ASN A 2 12.70 -21.19 -11.72
CA ASN A 2 11.47 -21.88 -11.38
C ASN A 2 10.32 -20.88 -11.29
N ARG A 3 9.38 -20.94 -12.24
CA ARG A 3 8.07 -20.30 -12.09
C ARG A 3 7.39 -20.91 -10.85
N PRO A 4 6.92 -20.13 -9.88
CA PRO A 4 6.10 -20.67 -8.81
C PRO A 4 4.85 -21.28 -9.45
N GLN A 5 4.72 -22.60 -9.37
CA GLN A 5 3.47 -23.27 -9.69
C GLN A 5 2.44 -22.76 -8.68
N LEU A 6 1.48 -21.98 -9.16
CA LEU A 6 0.25 -21.70 -8.44
C LEU A 6 -0.39 -23.06 -8.15
N LEU A 7 -0.31 -23.51 -6.89
CA LEU A 7 -1.05 -24.66 -6.42
C LEU A 7 -2.52 -24.31 -6.54
N SER A 8 -3.11 -24.64 -7.69
CA SER A 8 -4.52 -24.59 -7.99
C SER A 8 -5.26 -25.65 -7.17
N HIS A 9 -5.31 -25.46 -5.85
CA HIS A 9 -6.11 -26.29 -4.96
C HIS A 9 -7.55 -25.78 -4.82
N GLY A 10 -7.87 -24.60 -5.39
CA GLY A 10 -9.22 -24.02 -5.38
C GLY A 10 -10.23 -24.65 -6.37
N LEU A 11 -9.81 -25.57 -7.26
CA LEU A 11 -10.64 -26.04 -8.38
C LEU A 11 -10.87 -27.57 -8.45
N ARG A 12 -10.66 -28.34 -7.36
CA ARG A 12 -10.96 -29.79 -7.36
C ARG A 12 -11.84 -30.32 -6.22
N ARG A 13 -12.65 -29.46 -5.57
CA ARG A 13 -13.70 -29.93 -4.65
C ARG A 13 -15.04 -29.24 -4.84
N LEU A 14 -15.55 -29.25 -6.08
CA LEU A 14 -16.99 -29.40 -6.29
C LEU A 14 -17.28 -30.89 -6.50
N ARG A 15 -17.01 -31.71 -5.48
CA ARG A 15 -17.88 -32.88 -5.29
C ARG A 15 -19.16 -32.33 -4.68
N PRO A 16 -20.35 -32.81 -5.08
CA PRO A 16 -21.54 -32.54 -4.29
C PRO A 16 -21.24 -33.07 -2.89
N VAL A 17 -20.94 -32.16 -1.96
CA VAL A 17 -20.95 -32.51 -0.55
C VAL A 17 -22.40 -32.84 -0.31
N GLN A 18 -22.70 -34.14 -0.20
CA GLN A 18 -23.93 -34.58 0.41
C GLN A 18 -24.11 -33.73 1.66
N VAL A 19 -25.15 -32.91 1.65
CA VAL A 19 -25.57 -32.11 2.80
C VAL A 19 -25.90 -33.13 3.88
N ARG A 20 -24.89 -33.53 4.65
CA ARG A 20 -25.10 -34.07 5.97
C ARG A 20 -25.54 -32.88 6.80
N SER A 21 -26.85 -32.66 6.76
CA SER A 21 -27.59 -31.94 7.79
C SER A 21 -27.37 -32.70 9.10
N GLY A 22 -26.23 -32.43 9.73
CA GLY A 22 -25.84 -32.96 11.02
C GLY A 22 -25.22 -31.80 11.78
N THR A 23 -25.96 -31.30 12.75
CA THR A 23 -25.58 -30.30 13.75
C THR A 23 -24.15 -30.54 14.29
N ARG A 24 -23.16 -29.81 13.75
CA ARG A 24 -21.89 -29.58 14.43
C ARG A 24 -21.85 -28.12 14.87
N GLY A 25 -22.64 -27.80 15.89
CA GLY A 25 -22.76 -26.46 16.45
C GLY A 25 -21.60 -26.04 17.36
N ILE A 26 -20.59 -26.89 17.56
CA ILE A 26 -19.47 -26.62 18.46
C ILE A 26 -18.18 -26.63 17.64
N VAL A 27 -17.57 -25.46 17.49
CA VAL A 27 -16.20 -25.30 16.99
C VAL A 27 -15.25 -25.82 18.06
N THR A 28 -14.42 -26.81 17.73
CA THR A 28 -13.45 -27.37 18.69
C THR A 28 -12.10 -26.67 18.60
N ALA A 29 -11.28 -26.75 19.64
CA ALA A 29 -9.90 -26.24 19.61
C ALA A 29 -9.08 -26.84 18.46
N ALA A 30 -9.30 -28.11 18.13
CA ALA A 30 -8.66 -28.78 17.01
C ALA A 30 -9.10 -28.21 15.64
N ASP A 31 -10.35 -27.75 15.52
CA ASP A 31 -10.83 -27.08 14.30
C ASP A 31 -10.19 -25.70 14.15
N VAL A 32 -10.07 -24.96 15.27
CA VAL A 32 -9.36 -23.67 15.32
C VAL A 32 -7.90 -23.82 14.93
N ASP A 33 -7.19 -24.81 15.46
CA ASP A 33 -5.78 -25.04 15.14
C ASP A 33 -5.57 -25.38 13.65
N LYS A 34 -6.45 -26.22 13.08
CA LYS A 34 -6.43 -26.52 11.64
C LYS A 34 -6.73 -25.27 10.80
N ALA A 35 -7.68 -24.46 11.23
CA ALA A 35 -8.03 -23.20 10.57
C ALA A 35 -6.85 -22.21 10.61
N ARG A 36 -6.19 -22.06 11.76
CA ARG A 36 -4.99 -21.24 11.93
C ARG A 36 -3.86 -21.69 10.99
N GLN A 37 -3.58 -22.99 10.96
CA GLN A 37 -2.57 -23.57 10.07
C GLN A 37 -2.93 -23.40 8.58
N TYR A 38 -4.21 -23.44 8.23
CA TYR A 38 -4.65 -23.13 6.87
C TYR A 38 -4.36 -21.68 6.51
N CYS A 39 -4.81 -20.72 7.33
CA CYS A 39 -4.60 -19.29 7.09
C CYS A 39 -3.09 -18.95 7.02
N GLN A 40 -2.28 -19.46 7.94
CA GLN A 40 -0.83 -19.25 7.93
C GLN A 40 -0.17 -19.76 6.64
N ARG A 41 -0.55 -20.95 6.16
CA ARG A 41 -0.05 -21.50 4.90
C ARG A 41 -0.50 -20.69 3.69
N GLN A 42 -1.75 -20.22 3.66
CA GLN A 42 -2.23 -19.36 2.58
C GLN A 42 -1.40 -18.08 2.48
N LEU A 43 -1.16 -17.40 3.61
CA LEU A 43 -0.31 -16.21 3.64
C LEU A 43 1.13 -16.53 3.26
N GLN A 44 1.71 -17.60 3.77
CA GLN A 44 3.09 -17.98 3.44
C GLN A 44 3.31 -18.14 1.93
N HIS A 45 2.33 -18.67 1.21
CA HIS A 45 2.44 -18.89 -0.24
C HIS A 45 2.00 -17.69 -1.09
N SER A 46 1.15 -16.81 -0.56
CA SER A 46 0.38 -15.86 -1.38
C SER A 46 0.46 -14.41 -0.94
N ASP A 47 0.91 -14.16 0.30
CA ASP A 47 1.06 -12.85 0.93
C ASP A 47 2.19 -12.95 1.97
N TYR A 48 3.42 -13.12 1.46
CA TYR A 48 4.59 -13.38 2.29
C TYR A 48 4.87 -12.23 3.26
N ASP A 49 4.62 -10.98 2.84
CA ASP A 49 4.73 -9.81 3.70
C ASP A 49 3.79 -9.94 4.91
N ALA A 50 2.52 -10.31 4.71
CA ALA A 50 1.62 -10.56 5.83
C ALA A 50 2.05 -11.74 6.71
N HIS A 51 2.62 -12.79 6.11
CA HIS A 51 3.20 -13.91 6.85
C HIS A 51 4.35 -13.50 7.78
N LEU A 52 5.15 -12.51 7.40
CA LEU A 52 6.20 -11.95 8.25
C LEU A 52 5.61 -11.02 9.31
N ILE A 53 4.71 -10.12 8.93
CA ILE A 53 4.11 -9.11 9.81
C ILE A 53 3.34 -9.75 10.97
N GLN A 54 2.65 -10.88 10.78
CA GLN A 54 1.93 -11.53 11.89
C GLN A 54 2.80 -11.81 13.14
N ARG A 55 4.13 -11.94 12.99
CA ARG A 55 5.05 -12.21 14.09
C ARG A 55 5.22 -11.03 15.03
N THR A 56 5.05 -9.80 14.52
CA THR A 56 5.14 -8.57 15.31
C THR A 56 3.86 -8.27 16.09
N LEU A 57 2.74 -8.92 15.73
CA LEU A 57 1.46 -8.72 16.39
C LEU A 57 1.37 -9.47 17.73
N PRO A 58 0.66 -8.91 18.74
CA PRO A 58 0.35 -9.61 19.98
C PRO A 58 -0.41 -10.91 19.72
N ALA A 59 -0.13 -11.96 20.51
CA ALA A 59 -0.70 -13.29 20.31
C ALA A 59 -2.24 -13.29 20.17
N HIS A 60 -2.92 -12.49 20.99
CA HIS A 60 -4.39 -12.39 21.00
C HIS A 60 -5.00 -11.66 19.77
N VAL A 61 -4.19 -11.05 18.90
CA VAL A 61 -4.62 -10.39 17.65
C VAL A 61 -4.25 -11.22 16.42
N ARG A 62 -3.30 -12.13 16.53
CA ARG A 62 -2.77 -12.90 15.38
C ARG A 62 -3.87 -13.64 14.63
N ASP A 63 -4.80 -14.27 15.33
CA ASP A 63 -5.88 -15.02 14.68
C ASP A 63 -6.84 -14.09 13.89
N ALA A 64 -7.16 -12.92 14.44
CA ALA A 64 -7.93 -11.89 13.72
C ALA A 64 -7.20 -11.47 12.45
N TYR A 65 -5.91 -11.12 12.57
CA TYR A 65 -5.09 -10.70 11.45
C TYR A 65 -4.98 -11.78 10.37
N LEU A 66 -4.70 -13.03 10.76
CA LEU A 66 -4.61 -14.16 9.85
C LEU A 66 -5.91 -14.37 9.08
N ALA A 67 -7.05 -14.35 9.76
CA ALA A 67 -8.36 -14.49 9.14
C ALA A 67 -8.66 -13.33 8.18
N LEU A 68 -8.40 -12.08 8.59
CA LEU A 68 -8.62 -10.88 7.77
C LEU A 68 -7.77 -10.88 6.49
N ARG A 69 -6.48 -11.22 6.59
CA ARG A 69 -5.58 -11.29 5.44
C ARG A 69 -5.94 -12.46 4.51
N THR A 70 -6.32 -13.60 5.07
CA THR A 70 -6.79 -14.75 4.27
C THR A 70 -8.08 -14.42 3.54
N LEU A 71 -9.05 -13.76 4.21
CA LEU A 71 -10.27 -13.29 3.56
C LEU A 71 -9.95 -12.34 2.39
N ASN A 72 -9.02 -11.39 2.58
CA ASN A 72 -8.61 -10.51 1.49
C ASN A 72 -8.04 -11.27 0.30
N LEU A 73 -7.22 -12.31 0.52
CA LEU A 73 -6.72 -13.16 -0.57
C LEU A 73 -7.86 -13.86 -1.31
N GLU A 74 -8.82 -14.44 -0.60
CA GLU A 74 -9.98 -15.09 -1.22
C GLU A 74 -10.77 -14.09 -2.07
N LEU A 75 -11.02 -12.87 -1.58
CA LEU A 75 -11.78 -11.85 -2.30
C LEU A 75 -11.02 -11.29 -3.52
N VAL A 76 -9.71 -11.03 -3.39
CA VAL A 76 -8.88 -10.49 -4.48
C VAL A 76 -8.77 -11.44 -5.66
N ARG A 77 -8.78 -12.76 -5.41
CA ARG A 77 -8.66 -13.78 -6.45
C ARG A 77 -9.95 -14.01 -7.24
N LEU A 78 -11.11 -13.60 -6.72
CA LEU A 78 -12.39 -13.92 -7.35
C LEU A 78 -12.51 -13.42 -8.80
N PRO A 79 -12.13 -12.17 -9.13
CA PRO A 79 -12.17 -11.68 -10.52
C PRO A 79 -11.31 -12.51 -11.49
N GLU A 80 -10.21 -13.11 -11.00
CA GLU A 80 -9.30 -13.91 -11.83
C GLU A 80 -9.83 -15.34 -12.05
N VAL A 81 -10.52 -15.89 -11.05
CA VAL A 81 -10.96 -17.30 -11.05
C VAL A 81 -12.37 -17.47 -11.63
N VAL A 82 -13.18 -16.42 -11.66
CA VAL A 82 -14.60 -16.50 -12.01
C VAL A 82 -14.92 -15.68 -13.25
N THR A 83 -15.09 -16.37 -14.38
CA THR A 83 -15.45 -15.74 -15.66
C THR A 83 -16.94 -15.41 -15.77
N ASN A 84 -17.81 -16.14 -15.08
CA ASN A 84 -19.26 -15.92 -15.12
C ASN A 84 -19.71 -14.93 -14.03
N PRO A 85 -20.25 -13.75 -14.39
CA PRO A 85 -20.63 -12.72 -13.41
C PRO A 85 -21.63 -13.20 -12.36
N THR A 86 -22.57 -14.08 -12.73
CA THR A 86 -23.56 -14.66 -11.80
C THR A 86 -22.88 -15.52 -10.74
N ILE A 87 -21.90 -16.34 -11.14
CA ILE A 87 -21.12 -17.14 -10.18
C ILE A 87 -20.31 -16.23 -9.26
N GLY A 88 -19.77 -15.12 -9.80
CA GLY A 88 -19.06 -14.11 -9.01
C GLY A 88 -19.95 -13.50 -7.94
N ALA A 89 -21.16 -13.07 -8.31
CA ALA A 89 -22.15 -12.54 -7.40
C ALA A 89 -22.55 -13.56 -6.31
N MET A 90 -22.79 -14.83 -6.69
CA MET A 90 -23.10 -15.89 -5.73
C MET A 90 -21.98 -16.11 -4.71
N ARG A 91 -20.70 -16.03 -5.13
CA ARG A 91 -19.56 -16.14 -4.21
C ARG A 91 -19.42 -14.94 -3.28
N MET A 92 -19.66 -13.73 -3.77
CA MET A 92 -19.66 -12.52 -2.92
C MET A 92 -20.80 -12.54 -1.91
N GLN A 93 -21.97 -13.04 -2.32
CA GLN A 93 -23.09 -13.29 -1.41
C GLN A 93 -22.75 -14.34 -0.36
N PHE A 94 -22.15 -15.47 -0.77
CA PHE A 94 -21.68 -16.49 0.17
C PHE A 94 -20.76 -15.91 1.25
N TRP A 95 -19.78 -15.10 0.88
CA TRP A 95 -18.87 -14.47 1.85
C TRP A 95 -19.61 -13.51 2.79
N ARG A 96 -20.53 -12.70 2.27
CA ARG A 96 -21.37 -11.79 3.08
C ARG A 96 -22.15 -12.53 4.15
N GLU A 97 -22.88 -13.56 3.75
CA GLU A 97 -23.69 -14.38 4.66
C GLU A 97 -22.82 -15.18 5.63
N SER A 98 -21.68 -15.67 5.19
CA SER A 98 -20.72 -16.41 6.03
C SER A 98 -20.16 -15.53 7.14
N ILE A 99 -19.82 -14.28 6.84
CA ILE A 99 -19.40 -13.30 7.84
C ILE A 99 -20.56 -12.98 8.80
N ASP A 100 -21.78 -12.78 8.30
CA ASP A 100 -22.93 -12.54 9.18
C ASP A 100 -23.17 -13.69 10.16
N LYS A 101 -23.13 -14.93 9.67
CA LYS A 101 -23.26 -16.15 10.50
C LYS A 101 -22.12 -16.30 11.50
N THR A 102 -20.89 -15.99 11.09
CA THR A 102 -19.69 -16.00 11.96
C THR A 102 -19.85 -15.06 13.14
N PHE A 103 -20.24 -13.81 12.90
CA PHE A 103 -20.45 -12.83 13.98
C PHE A 103 -21.72 -13.09 14.80
N ALA A 104 -22.65 -13.91 14.30
CA ALA A 104 -23.81 -14.40 15.04
C ALA A 104 -23.50 -15.65 15.91
N GLY A 105 -22.25 -16.12 15.94
CA GLY A 105 -21.83 -17.29 16.74
C GLY A 105 -22.06 -18.63 16.06
N ASN A 106 -22.36 -18.66 14.76
CA ASN A 106 -22.59 -19.88 13.99
C ASN A 106 -21.71 -19.90 12.73
N PRO A 107 -20.37 -19.91 12.86
CA PRO A 107 -19.48 -19.86 11.71
C PRO A 107 -19.69 -21.07 10.80
N PRO A 108 -19.74 -20.90 9.46
CA PRO A 108 -19.66 -22.04 8.56
C PRO A 108 -18.31 -22.75 8.71
N ALA A 109 -18.23 -24.00 8.24
CA ALA A 109 -17.01 -24.83 8.26
C ALA A 109 -15.94 -24.38 7.25
N GLU A 110 -15.82 -23.08 7.02
CA GLU A 110 -14.79 -22.44 6.23
C GLU A 110 -13.66 -22.00 7.16
N PRO A 111 -12.38 -22.38 6.94
CA PRO A 111 -11.28 -22.09 7.85
C PRO A 111 -11.18 -20.62 8.26
N THR A 112 -11.36 -19.70 7.31
CA THR A 112 -11.34 -18.26 7.57
C THR A 112 -12.44 -17.83 8.54
N CYS A 113 -13.64 -18.41 8.42
CA CYS A 113 -14.77 -18.10 9.29
C CYS A 113 -14.59 -18.70 10.69
N VAL A 114 -14.06 -19.93 10.78
CA VAL A 114 -13.74 -20.60 12.05
C VAL A 114 -12.71 -19.80 12.84
N LEU A 115 -11.62 -19.36 12.19
CA LEU A 115 -10.57 -18.59 12.85
C LEU A 115 -11.05 -17.18 13.25
N LEU A 116 -11.86 -16.54 12.41
CA LEU A 116 -12.46 -15.26 12.73
C LEU A 116 -13.43 -15.35 13.91
N HIS A 117 -14.23 -16.42 14.00
CA HIS A 117 -15.08 -16.69 15.14
C HIS A 117 -14.27 -16.78 16.43
N GLU A 118 -13.20 -17.59 16.44
CA GLU A 118 -12.29 -17.68 17.58
C GLU A 118 -11.75 -16.31 18.00
N ALA A 119 -11.30 -15.50 17.03
CA ALA A 119 -10.78 -14.17 17.31
C ALA A 119 -11.83 -13.26 17.97
N VAL A 120 -13.09 -13.32 17.54
CA VAL A 120 -14.20 -12.55 18.12
C VAL A 120 -14.55 -13.08 19.53
N THR A 121 -14.61 -14.40 19.72
CA THR A 121 -14.86 -15.01 21.03
C THR A 121 -13.76 -14.67 22.03
N SER A 122 -12.50 -14.73 21.62
CA SER A 122 -11.33 -14.35 22.42
C SER A 122 -11.30 -12.86 22.75
N LEU A 123 -11.76 -11.99 21.84
CA LEU A 123 -11.93 -10.57 22.13
C LEU A 123 -12.98 -10.34 23.22
N GLN A 124 -14.12 -11.04 23.14
CA GLN A 124 -15.21 -10.92 24.11
C GLN A 124 -14.80 -11.42 25.51
N SER A 125 -14.12 -12.56 25.60
CA SER A 125 -13.70 -13.13 26.88
C SER A 125 -12.72 -12.23 27.66
N ARG A 126 -11.78 -11.60 26.96
CA ARG A 126 -10.79 -10.67 27.55
C ARG A 126 -11.42 -9.41 28.15
N SER A 127 -12.52 -8.94 27.58
CA SER A 127 -13.22 -7.75 28.08
C SER A 127 -14.16 -8.04 29.24
N SER A 128 -14.51 -9.31 29.48
CA SER A 128 -15.32 -9.73 30.63
C SER A 128 -14.51 -9.82 31.93
N SER A 129 -13.19 -10.04 31.85
CA SER A 129 -12.31 -10.19 33.03
C SER A 129 -11.84 -8.85 33.64
N GLY A 130 -11.97 -7.73 32.94
CA GLY A 130 -11.73 -6.39 33.47
C GLY A 130 -13.06 -5.71 33.78
N GLY A 131 -13.33 -5.43 35.06
CA GLY A 131 -14.64 -5.07 35.65
C GLY A 131 -15.42 -3.86 35.11
N SER A 132 -15.10 -3.35 33.92
CA SER A 132 -15.75 -2.22 33.25
C SER A 132 -15.97 -2.40 31.73
N GLY A 133 -15.70 -3.59 31.15
CA GLY A 133 -15.39 -3.72 29.71
C GLY A 133 -16.38 -4.39 28.74
N SER A 134 -17.51 -4.97 29.18
CA SER A 134 -18.41 -5.76 28.29
C SER A 134 -18.97 -4.97 27.09
N GLY A 135 -19.21 -3.67 27.26
CA GLY A 135 -19.64 -2.79 26.17
C GLY A 135 -18.57 -2.57 25.10
N SER A 136 -17.30 -2.53 25.50
CA SER A 136 -16.18 -2.22 24.60
C SER A 136 -15.86 -3.38 23.65
N ALA A 137 -15.84 -4.64 24.12
CA ALA A 137 -15.63 -5.79 23.23
C ALA A 137 -16.74 -5.95 22.19
N ARG A 138 -18.00 -5.76 22.59
CA ARG A 138 -19.14 -5.86 21.67
C ARG A 138 -19.07 -4.76 20.62
N ALA A 139 -18.70 -3.54 21.01
CA ALA A 139 -18.49 -2.44 20.09
C ALA A 139 -17.35 -2.74 19.10
N ALA A 140 -16.22 -3.27 19.60
CA ALA A 140 -15.07 -3.65 18.79
C ALA A 140 -15.40 -4.77 17.77
N ALA A 141 -16.12 -5.82 18.19
CA ALA A 141 -16.59 -6.86 17.29
C ALA A 141 -17.57 -6.31 16.23
N THR A 142 -18.47 -5.40 16.62
CA THR A 142 -19.41 -4.74 15.70
C THR A 142 -18.67 -3.88 14.67
N GLN A 143 -17.66 -3.13 15.11
CA GLN A 143 -16.81 -2.31 14.24
C GLN A 143 -16.00 -3.18 13.28
N MET A 144 -15.39 -4.27 13.76
CA MET A 144 -14.69 -5.24 12.92
C MET A 144 -15.62 -5.82 11.84
N LYS A 145 -16.84 -6.25 12.21
CA LYS A 145 -17.85 -6.74 11.26
C LYS A 145 -18.16 -5.70 10.19
N PHE A 146 -18.39 -4.45 10.60
CA PHE A 146 -18.70 -3.35 9.69
C PHE A 146 -17.60 -3.18 8.63
N TRP A 147 -16.34 -3.18 9.06
CA TRP A 147 -15.19 -3.05 8.16
C TRP A 147 -15.06 -4.23 7.19
N ILE A 148 -15.19 -5.47 7.68
CA ILE A 148 -15.15 -6.66 6.82
C ILE A 148 -16.25 -6.60 5.75
N GLN A 149 -17.47 -6.25 6.16
CA GLN A 149 -18.61 -6.10 5.26
C GLN A 149 -18.39 -4.98 4.23
N ARG A 150 -17.72 -3.89 4.61
CA ARG A 150 -17.34 -2.79 3.69
C ARG A 150 -16.37 -3.28 2.61
N VAL A 151 -15.33 -4.03 2.97
CA VAL A 151 -14.38 -4.62 2.00
C VAL A 151 -15.10 -5.54 1.01
N ILE A 152 -15.97 -6.43 1.49
CA ILE A 152 -16.72 -7.35 0.63
C ILE A 152 -17.57 -6.57 -0.38
N ARG A 153 -18.37 -5.59 0.08
CA ARG A 153 -19.19 -4.75 -0.82
C ARG A 153 -18.35 -3.97 -1.81
N THR A 154 -17.20 -3.45 -1.41
CA THR A 154 -16.34 -2.69 -2.32
C THR A 154 -15.71 -3.59 -3.38
N ARG A 155 -15.22 -4.77 -3.01
CA ARG A 155 -14.68 -5.74 -3.98
C ARG A 155 -15.76 -6.23 -4.94
N GLU A 156 -16.99 -6.41 -4.47
CA GLU A 156 -18.11 -6.84 -5.32
C GLU A 156 -18.37 -5.84 -6.45
N ARG A 157 -18.34 -4.55 -6.13
CA ARG A 157 -18.52 -3.47 -7.11
C ARG A 157 -17.38 -3.36 -8.14
N HIS A 158 -16.23 -3.96 -7.86
CA HIS A 158 -15.03 -3.91 -8.71
C HIS A 158 -14.67 -5.29 -9.27
N MET A 159 -15.62 -6.22 -9.33
CA MET A 159 -15.42 -7.57 -9.87
C MET A 159 -15.09 -7.57 -11.37
N ASP A 160 -15.38 -6.50 -12.09
CA ASP A 160 -15.09 -6.33 -13.51
C ASP A 160 -13.65 -5.84 -13.78
N ASN A 161 -12.86 -5.58 -12.73
CA ASN A 161 -11.50 -5.04 -12.80
C ASN A 161 -11.40 -3.76 -13.67
N ARG A 162 -12.45 -2.93 -13.69
CA ARG A 162 -12.43 -1.68 -14.44
C ARG A 162 -11.31 -0.76 -13.90
N PRO A 163 -10.47 -0.16 -14.78
CA PRO A 163 -9.46 0.79 -14.38
C PRO A 163 -10.04 2.03 -13.67
N PHE A 164 -9.26 2.61 -12.77
CA PHE A 164 -9.63 3.83 -12.06
C PHE A 164 -9.39 5.07 -12.93
N ALA A 165 -10.40 5.92 -13.07
CA ALA A 165 -10.33 7.10 -13.94
C ALA A 165 -9.51 8.25 -13.34
N THR A 166 -9.42 8.33 -12.01
CA THR A 166 -8.71 9.40 -11.29
C THR A 166 -7.96 8.84 -10.09
N LEU A 167 -6.90 9.54 -9.66
CA LEU A 167 -6.19 9.21 -8.42
C LEU A 167 -7.13 9.20 -7.21
N ALA A 168 -8.06 10.16 -7.13
CA ALA A 168 -9.06 10.21 -6.06
C ALA A 168 -9.93 8.94 -6.00
N SER A 169 -10.35 8.40 -7.15
CA SER A 169 -11.12 7.14 -7.19
C SER A 169 -10.29 5.92 -6.75
N LEU A 170 -9.00 5.92 -7.09
CA LEU A 170 -8.06 4.87 -6.66
C LEU A 170 -7.77 4.96 -5.15
N GLU A 171 -7.57 6.16 -4.61
CA GLU A 171 -7.40 6.38 -3.18
C GLU A 171 -8.64 5.97 -2.38
N GLU A 172 -9.83 6.32 -2.89
CA GLU A 172 -11.11 5.93 -2.27
C GLU A 172 -11.28 4.41 -2.26
N TYR A 173 -10.88 3.73 -3.35
CA TYR A 173 -10.87 2.28 -3.42
C TYR A 173 -9.91 1.66 -2.40
N ALA A 174 -8.68 2.19 -2.32
CA ALA A 174 -7.66 1.72 -1.38
C ALA A 174 -8.08 1.92 0.08
N GLU A 175 -8.72 3.05 0.40
CA GLU A 175 -9.33 3.32 1.71
C GLU A 175 -10.42 2.29 2.05
N LYS A 176 -11.31 2.02 1.09
CA LYS A 176 -12.44 1.09 1.25
C LYS A 176 -12.04 -0.39 1.24
N THR A 177 -10.77 -0.72 0.97
CA THR A 177 -10.27 -2.09 0.93
C THR A 177 -9.11 -2.30 1.91
N TYR A 178 -7.91 -1.84 1.56
CA TYR A 178 -6.70 -2.08 2.33
C TYR A 178 -6.69 -1.35 3.68
N ALA A 179 -7.07 -0.07 3.72
CA ALA A 179 -7.19 0.66 5.01
C ALA A 179 -8.29 0.05 5.89
N THR A 180 -9.40 -0.36 5.28
CA THR A 180 -10.49 -1.02 6.00
C THR A 180 -10.06 -2.34 6.68
N LEU A 181 -9.14 -3.11 6.09
CA LEU A 181 -8.54 -4.29 6.75
C LEU A 181 -7.65 -3.90 7.94
N MET A 182 -6.95 -2.76 7.85
CA MET A 182 -6.17 -2.23 8.97
C MET A 182 -7.09 -1.77 10.09
N TYR A 183 -8.19 -1.07 9.80
CA TYR A 183 -9.20 -0.72 10.81
C TYR A 183 -9.82 -1.95 11.48
N ALA A 184 -10.11 -3.01 10.70
CA ALA A 184 -10.59 -4.27 11.27
C ALA A 184 -9.54 -4.93 12.19
N THR A 185 -8.26 -4.81 11.86
CA THR A 185 -7.15 -5.30 12.71
C THR A 185 -7.00 -4.45 13.97
N LEU A 186 -7.10 -3.12 13.85
CA LEU A 186 -7.10 -2.19 15.00
C LEU A 186 -8.26 -2.49 15.95
N ALA A 187 -9.43 -2.84 15.44
CA ALA A 187 -10.57 -3.25 16.28
C ALA A 187 -10.31 -4.52 17.11
N ALA A 188 -9.31 -5.34 16.78
CA ALA A 188 -8.89 -6.47 17.61
C ALA A 188 -7.92 -6.06 18.75
N LEU A 189 -7.33 -4.87 18.64
CA LEU A 189 -6.42 -4.29 19.62
C LEU A 189 -7.21 -3.44 20.63
N PRO A 190 -6.76 -3.36 21.90
CA PRO A 190 -7.35 -2.46 22.89
C PRO A 190 -6.84 -1.02 22.71
N VAL A 191 -6.82 -0.52 21.47
CA VAL A 191 -6.33 0.82 21.11
C VAL A 191 -7.48 1.62 20.52
N GLN A 192 -7.82 2.73 21.15
CA GLN A 192 -8.76 3.72 20.62
C GLN A 192 -8.00 5.03 20.45
N SER A 193 -7.63 5.34 19.22
CA SER A 193 -6.85 6.54 18.93
C SER A 193 -7.13 7.00 17.51
N VAL A 194 -7.62 8.25 17.39
CA VAL A 194 -7.83 8.91 16.09
C VAL A 194 -6.52 8.97 15.29
N HIS A 195 -5.38 9.14 15.96
CA HIS A 195 -4.07 9.12 15.30
C HIS A 195 -3.72 7.75 14.73
N ALA A 196 -4.09 6.66 15.42
CA ALA A 196 -3.89 5.30 14.92
C ALA A 196 -4.80 5.03 13.70
N ASP A 197 -6.04 5.52 13.73
CA ASP A 197 -6.96 5.43 12.61
C ASP A 197 -6.45 6.23 11.40
N HIS A 198 -5.97 7.47 11.61
CA HIS A 198 -5.38 8.27 10.53
C HIS A 198 -4.15 7.58 9.92
N LEU A 199 -3.27 7.02 10.76
CA LEU A 199 -2.10 6.27 10.30
C LEU A 199 -2.51 5.03 9.50
N ALA A 200 -3.51 4.29 9.96
CA ALA A 200 -4.06 3.14 9.24
C ALA A 200 -4.69 3.54 7.90
N SER A 201 -5.34 4.71 7.82
CA SER A 201 -5.82 5.28 6.54
C SER A 201 -4.67 5.49 5.56
N HIS A 202 -3.63 6.21 5.98
CA HIS A 202 -2.50 6.54 5.10
C HIS A 202 -1.75 5.30 4.64
N ILE A 203 -1.39 4.40 5.57
CA ILE A 203 -0.69 3.15 5.24
C ILE A 203 -1.58 2.27 4.35
N GLY A 204 -2.87 2.16 4.68
CA GLY A 204 -3.81 1.35 3.93
C GLY A 204 -4.03 1.84 2.50
N LYS A 205 -4.18 3.16 2.31
CA LYS A 205 -4.25 3.79 0.99
C LYS A 205 -2.98 3.51 0.18
N ALA A 206 -1.81 3.77 0.76
CA ALA A 206 -0.53 3.51 0.11
C ALA A 206 -0.38 2.03 -0.29
N ALA A 207 -0.67 1.10 0.62
CA ALA A 207 -0.63 -0.33 0.34
C ALA A 207 -1.60 -0.76 -0.77
N GLY A 208 -2.80 -0.17 -0.80
CA GLY A 208 -3.79 -0.46 -1.84
C GLY A 208 -3.41 0.10 -3.21
N ILE A 209 -2.87 1.31 -3.27
CA ILE A 209 -2.33 1.91 -4.50
C ILE A 209 -1.20 1.02 -5.04
N VAL A 210 -0.23 0.66 -4.19
CA VAL A 210 0.88 -0.21 -4.57
C VAL A 210 0.38 -1.57 -5.06
N ALA A 211 -0.65 -2.14 -4.43
CA ALA A 211 -1.23 -3.40 -4.89
C ALA A 211 -1.87 -3.30 -6.28
N VAL A 212 -2.57 -2.20 -6.58
CA VAL A 212 -3.11 -1.94 -7.93
C VAL A 212 -1.97 -1.77 -8.92
N LEU A 213 -0.94 -0.99 -8.59
CA LEU A 213 0.24 -0.78 -9.45
C LEU A 213 0.97 -2.09 -9.79
N ARG A 214 1.08 -3.01 -8.83
CA ARG A 214 1.65 -4.36 -9.10
C ARG A 214 0.82 -5.19 -10.08
N GLY A 215 -0.48 -4.92 -10.18
CA GLY A 215 -1.38 -5.58 -11.13
C GLY A 215 -1.33 -4.99 -12.54
N VAL A 216 -0.80 -3.78 -12.71
CA VAL A 216 -0.80 -3.04 -13.98
C VAL A 216 -0.15 -3.82 -15.14
N PRO A 217 1.04 -4.44 -14.98
CA PRO A 217 1.65 -5.21 -16.08
C PRO A 217 0.79 -6.38 -16.57
N ASN A 218 -0.12 -6.89 -15.74
CA ASN A 218 -1.02 -7.98 -16.12
C ASN A 218 -2.32 -7.48 -16.76
N ALA A 219 -2.67 -6.20 -16.55
CA ALA A 219 -3.96 -5.61 -16.96
C ALA A 219 -3.88 -4.85 -18.28
N ALA A 220 -2.69 -4.38 -18.68
CA ALA A 220 -2.49 -3.65 -19.92
C ALA A 220 -1.09 -3.90 -20.49
N GLU A 221 -0.99 -3.87 -21.82
CA GLU A 221 0.29 -3.82 -22.52
C GLU A 221 0.84 -2.39 -22.37
N ILE A 222 1.50 -2.13 -21.25
CA ILE A 222 2.08 -0.81 -20.95
C ILE A 222 3.51 -0.76 -21.45
N ASP A 223 3.80 0.19 -22.34
CA ASP A 223 5.17 0.57 -22.67
C ASP A 223 5.75 1.45 -21.56
N PHE A 224 6.31 0.80 -20.54
CA PHE A 224 6.97 1.48 -19.43
C PHE A 224 8.16 2.33 -19.87
N ALA A 225 8.86 1.94 -20.95
CA ALA A 225 10.02 2.69 -21.44
C ALA A 225 9.58 4.01 -22.08
N ALA A 226 8.49 4.00 -22.84
CA ALA A 226 7.90 5.22 -23.38
C ALA A 226 7.39 6.15 -22.27
N LEU A 227 6.70 5.61 -21.25
CA LEU A 227 6.22 6.40 -20.11
C LEU A 227 7.37 6.96 -19.26
N GLU A 228 8.41 6.17 -18.99
CA GLU A 228 9.59 6.65 -18.27
C GLU A 228 10.26 7.77 -19.05
N THR A 229 10.47 7.62 -20.36
CA THR A 229 11.01 8.68 -21.22
C THR A 229 10.14 9.94 -21.17
N GLN A 230 8.81 9.79 -21.15
CA GLN A 230 7.88 10.91 -21.11
C GLN A 230 7.85 11.63 -19.77
N TRP A 231 7.92 10.91 -18.65
CA TRP A 231 7.68 11.44 -17.30
C TRP A 231 8.95 11.57 -16.44
N GLN A 232 10.11 11.14 -16.94
CA GLN A 232 11.38 11.35 -16.29
C GLN A 232 11.68 12.85 -16.17
N LEU A 233 11.96 13.28 -14.94
CA LEU A 233 12.39 14.65 -14.67
C LEU A 233 13.82 14.85 -15.14
N LYS A 234 14.08 15.99 -15.77
CA LYS A 234 15.45 16.43 -16.04
C LYS A 234 16.14 16.87 -14.74
N PRO A 235 17.48 16.92 -14.69
CA PRO A 235 18.22 17.17 -13.43
C PRO A 235 17.86 18.44 -12.67
N LEU A 236 17.37 19.48 -13.36
CA LEU A 236 17.01 20.77 -12.75
C LEU A 236 15.49 21.01 -12.71
N GLU A 237 14.67 19.97 -12.94
CA GLU A 237 13.22 19.98 -12.72
C GLU A 237 12.90 19.51 -11.31
N THR A 238 11.95 20.16 -10.64
CA THR A 238 11.61 19.87 -9.23
C THR A 238 10.35 19.04 -9.07
N SER A 239 9.44 19.10 -10.03
CA SER A 239 8.22 18.29 -10.05
C SER A 239 7.67 18.18 -11.48
N GLY A 240 6.83 17.17 -11.71
CA GLY A 240 6.05 17.07 -12.93
C GLY A 240 5.05 18.23 -13.09
N PRO A 241 4.36 18.31 -14.24
CA PRO A 241 3.30 19.30 -14.44
C PRO A 241 2.16 19.07 -13.45
N GLU A 242 1.61 20.16 -12.91
CA GLU A 242 0.38 20.11 -12.11
C GLU A 242 -0.83 19.74 -13.00
N PRO A 243 -1.91 19.17 -12.44
CA PRO A 243 -3.11 18.84 -13.21
C PRO A 243 -3.71 20.08 -13.91
N GLY A 244 -3.64 20.12 -15.24
CA GLY A 244 -4.14 21.23 -16.05
C GLY A 244 -3.07 22.25 -16.48
N GLU A 245 -1.82 22.09 -16.01
CA GLU A 245 -0.67 22.83 -16.48
C GLU A 245 0.19 21.94 -17.41
N HIS A 246 0.87 22.57 -18.37
CA HIS A 246 1.82 21.87 -19.24
C HIS A 246 3.27 22.02 -18.77
N ASP A 247 3.54 23.01 -17.92
CA ASP A 247 4.88 23.34 -17.47
C ASP A 247 5.26 22.57 -16.20
N ARG A 248 6.46 21.99 -16.24
CA ARG A 248 7.11 21.40 -15.06
C ARG A 248 7.66 22.50 -14.18
N ALA A 249 7.72 22.26 -12.87
CA ALA A 249 8.43 23.17 -11.97
C ALA A 249 9.95 23.00 -12.16
N LYS A 250 10.69 24.13 -12.17
CA LYS A 250 12.11 24.19 -12.55
C LYS A 250 12.92 25.01 -11.55
N LEU A 251 14.20 24.71 -11.44
CA LEU A 251 15.13 25.55 -10.70
C LEU A 251 15.42 26.85 -11.46
N LEU A 252 15.28 27.99 -10.77
CA LEU A 252 15.70 29.29 -11.27
C LEU A 252 17.14 29.56 -10.82
N CYS A 253 18.07 29.48 -11.76
CA CYS A 253 19.50 29.61 -11.55
C CYS A 253 19.99 31.01 -11.90
N CYS A 254 20.89 31.55 -11.09
CA CYS A 254 21.65 32.77 -11.39
C CYS A 254 23.15 32.44 -11.32
N MET A 255 24.00 33.24 -11.95
CA MET A 255 25.45 33.03 -11.92
C MET A 255 26.21 34.31 -11.59
N THR A 256 27.33 34.16 -10.88
CA THR A 256 28.23 35.27 -10.54
C THR A 256 29.69 34.81 -10.52
N GLY A 257 30.61 35.74 -10.76
CA GLY A 257 32.06 35.47 -10.80
C GLY A 257 32.57 34.81 -12.08
N PHE A 258 31.73 34.69 -13.13
CA PHE A 258 32.14 34.25 -14.46
C PHE A 258 32.34 35.47 -15.37
N GLU A 259 33.59 35.71 -15.77
CA GLU A 259 33.99 36.86 -16.59
C GLU A 259 33.99 36.56 -18.08
N ASP A 260 34.30 35.32 -18.47
CA ASP A 260 34.32 34.89 -19.87
C ASP A 260 32.90 34.75 -20.44
N PRO A 261 32.54 35.51 -21.50
CA PRO A 261 31.22 35.42 -22.13
C PRO A 261 30.90 34.03 -22.68
N ASP A 262 31.89 33.31 -23.21
CA ASP A 262 31.70 32.00 -23.82
C ASP A 262 31.42 30.94 -22.75
N GLU A 263 32.18 30.94 -21.66
CA GLU A 263 31.90 30.12 -20.48
C GLU A 263 30.51 30.39 -19.91
N ARG A 264 30.11 31.66 -19.78
CA ARG A 264 28.76 32.02 -19.33
C ARG A 264 27.69 31.43 -20.23
N HIS A 265 27.84 31.56 -21.55
CA HIS A 265 26.89 31.02 -22.51
C HIS A 265 26.76 29.50 -22.40
N ALA A 266 27.89 28.80 -22.29
CA ALA A 266 27.93 27.35 -22.11
C ALA A 266 27.25 26.89 -20.82
N ILE A 267 27.37 27.65 -19.72
CA ILE A 267 26.67 27.35 -18.46
C ILE A 267 25.16 27.58 -18.61
N ILE A 268 24.74 28.67 -19.26
CA ILE A 268 23.31 28.97 -19.53
C ILE A 268 22.68 27.85 -20.34
N GLU A 269 23.35 27.42 -21.41
CA GLU A 269 22.89 26.32 -22.26
C GLU A 269 22.72 25.03 -21.46
N LYS A 270 23.73 24.65 -20.66
CA LYS A 270 23.65 23.49 -19.75
C LYS A 270 22.48 23.58 -18.78
N ILE A 271 22.19 24.75 -18.21
CA ILE A 271 21.05 24.94 -17.31
C ILE A 271 19.74 24.63 -18.06
N ASN A 272 19.56 25.21 -19.25
CA ASN A 272 18.33 25.05 -20.03
C ASN A 272 18.16 23.61 -20.54
N ASP A 273 19.23 22.97 -21.02
CA ASP A 273 19.21 21.59 -21.51
C ASP A 273 18.79 20.60 -20.43
N ASN A 274 19.22 20.85 -19.19
CA ASN A 274 18.89 20.05 -18.02
C ASN A 274 17.59 20.48 -17.33
N GLY A 275 16.76 21.30 -17.99
CA GLY A 275 15.40 21.64 -17.55
C GLY A 275 15.33 22.75 -16.51
N GLY A 276 16.41 23.51 -16.30
CA GLY A 276 16.42 24.70 -15.44
C GLY A 276 16.06 25.97 -16.22
N VAL A 277 16.01 27.09 -15.51
CA VAL A 277 15.84 28.43 -16.09
C VAL A 277 16.96 29.32 -15.58
N TYR A 278 17.63 30.06 -16.47
CA TYR A 278 18.63 31.05 -16.09
C TYR A 278 18.03 32.46 -15.97
N THR A 279 18.49 33.23 -14.99
CA THR A 279 18.26 34.68 -14.88
C THR A 279 19.56 35.41 -14.57
N GLY A 280 19.79 36.54 -15.25
CA GLY A 280 20.91 37.45 -14.97
C GLY A 280 20.72 38.25 -13.67
N ASP A 281 19.47 38.39 -13.21
CA ASP A 281 19.13 39.20 -12.05
C ASP A 281 19.10 38.36 -10.77
N LEU A 282 19.95 38.72 -9.81
CA LEU A 282 19.94 38.11 -8.49
C LEU A 282 18.76 38.66 -7.68
N THR A 283 17.67 37.90 -7.65
CA THR A 283 16.44 38.26 -6.92
C THR A 283 16.10 37.21 -5.86
N LYS A 284 15.16 37.53 -4.97
CA LYS A 284 14.63 36.57 -3.97
C LYS A 284 13.94 35.34 -4.58
N ARG A 285 13.67 35.34 -5.89
CA ARG A 285 13.05 34.21 -6.60
C ARG A 285 14.07 33.17 -7.06
N VAL A 286 15.36 33.53 -7.13
CA VAL A 286 16.45 32.62 -7.51
C VAL A 286 16.52 31.48 -6.48
N THR A 287 16.48 30.24 -6.95
CA THR A 287 16.56 29.07 -6.09
C THR A 287 18.01 28.57 -5.93
N HIS A 288 18.84 28.76 -6.95
CA HIS A 288 20.24 28.30 -6.96
C HIS A 288 21.16 29.37 -7.54
N LEU A 289 22.28 29.63 -6.84
CA LEU A 289 23.33 30.52 -7.30
C LEU A 289 24.56 29.69 -7.66
N ILE A 290 25.04 29.86 -8.88
CA ILE A 290 26.26 29.24 -9.39
C ILE A 290 27.39 30.26 -9.27
N VAL A 291 28.48 29.87 -8.62
CA VAL A 291 29.58 30.78 -8.31
C VAL A 291 30.89 30.17 -8.80
N CYS A 292 31.68 30.95 -9.53
CA CYS A 292 32.99 30.49 -10.05
C CYS A 292 34.00 30.22 -8.91
N LYS A 293 34.03 31.09 -7.90
CA LYS A 293 34.80 30.91 -6.66
C LYS A 293 33.90 31.18 -5.45
N PRO A 294 33.87 30.31 -4.43
CA PRO A 294 33.01 30.49 -3.25
C PRO A 294 33.57 31.57 -2.30
N GLU A 295 33.81 32.77 -2.81
CA GLU A 295 34.45 33.89 -2.11
C GLU A 295 33.59 35.15 -2.23
N GLY A 296 33.49 35.94 -1.15
CA GLY A 296 32.83 37.26 -1.14
C GLY A 296 31.43 37.33 -0.52
N LEU A 297 30.93 38.56 -0.33
CA LEU A 297 29.66 38.89 0.35
C LEU A 297 28.42 38.25 -0.28
N VAL A 298 28.41 38.04 -1.61
CA VAL A 298 27.27 37.46 -2.34
C VAL A 298 27.04 35.99 -1.97
N VAL A 299 28.11 35.25 -1.63
CA VAL A 299 28.05 33.86 -1.15
C VAL A 299 27.42 33.79 0.24
N MET A 300 27.59 34.83 1.08
CA MET A 300 27.02 34.88 2.43
C MET A 300 25.53 35.23 2.48
N VAL A 301 24.99 35.88 1.45
CA VAL A 301 23.54 36.22 1.36
C VAL A 301 22.69 34.98 1.02
N ALA A 302 23.28 33.99 0.36
CA ALA A 302 22.70 32.66 0.14
C ALA A 302 22.84 31.80 1.42
N GLY A 303 22.18 32.20 2.50
CA GLY A 303 22.29 31.55 3.81
C GLY A 303 21.84 30.07 3.85
N PRO A 304 22.08 29.36 4.97
CA PRO A 304 22.10 27.88 5.08
C PRO A 304 20.77 27.16 4.81
N GLY A 305 19.69 27.89 4.54
CA GLY A 305 18.34 27.34 4.44
C GLY A 305 17.70 27.34 3.07
N ARG A 306 18.21 28.06 2.05
CA ARG A 306 17.42 28.27 0.80
C ARG A 306 18.19 28.36 -0.53
N GLY A 307 19.53 28.31 -0.55
CA GLY A 307 20.30 28.25 -1.81
C GLY A 307 21.50 27.32 -1.66
N ARG A 308 21.54 26.23 -2.45
CA ARG A 308 22.74 25.38 -2.52
C ARG A 308 23.70 26.00 -3.53
N CYS A 309 24.92 26.30 -3.10
CA CYS A 309 26.00 26.67 -4.01
C CYS A 309 26.49 25.40 -4.73
N LEU A 310 26.31 25.31 -6.03
CA LEU A 310 26.86 24.23 -6.86
C LEU A 310 28.24 24.68 -7.37
N GLY A 311 29.30 24.00 -6.93
CA GLY A 311 30.66 24.18 -7.45
C GLY A 311 30.82 23.63 -8.86
N SER A 312 31.86 24.08 -9.57
CA SER A 312 32.10 23.84 -11.00
C SER A 312 31.84 22.38 -11.45
N LEU A 313 30.94 22.21 -12.43
CA LEU A 313 30.74 20.97 -13.18
C LEU A 313 31.92 20.71 -14.13
N GLY A 314 33.06 20.31 -13.56
CA GLY A 314 34.21 19.76 -14.26
C GLY A 314 34.03 18.25 -14.49
N SER A 315 34.35 17.80 -15.70
CA SER A 315 34.23 16.44 -16.23
C SER A 315 34.58 15.31 -15.24
N ALA A 316 33.60 14.44 -14.92
CA ALA A 316 33.84 13.10 -14.41
C ALA A 316 32.73 12.14 -14.89
N PRO A 317 33.04 10.91 -15.34
CA PRO A 317 32.04 9.97 -15.82
C PRO A 317 31.23 9.40 -14.66
N ALA A 318 29.94 9.16 -14.92
CA ALA A 318 28.99 8.58 -13.99
C ALA A 318 29.55 7.31 -13.30
N ARG A 319 29.61 7.33 -11.97
CA ARG A 319 29.68 6.11 -11.16
C ARG A 319 28.46 6.07 -10.25
N LEU A 320 27.64 5.04 -10.46
CA LEU A 320 26.53 4.64 -9.61
C LEU A 320 27.04 4.33 -8.18
N PRO A 321 26.35 4.75 -7.11
CA PRO A 321 26.72 4.32 -5.77
C PRO A 321 26.17 2.91 -5.53
N GLY A 322 27.08 1.93 -5.58
CA GLY A 322 26.84 0.57 -5.13
C GLY A 322 27.95 0.14 -4.17
N VAL A 323 27.51 -0.50 -3.09
CA VAL A 323 28.27 -1.35 -2.15
C VAL A 323 29.02 -0.60 -1.03
N VAL A 324 28.41 -0.67 0.16
CA VAL A 324 29.09 -0.62 1.47
C VAL A 324 29.67 -2.01 1.73
N ASP A 325 30.90 -2.08 2.25
CA ASP A 325 31.30 -2.93 3.41
C ASP A 325 32.84 -2.93 3.62
N PRO A 326 33.39 -3.34 4.79
CA PRO A 326 33.76 -2.41 5.85
C PRO A 326 35.19 -2.66 6.40
N VAL A 327 35.52 -2.06 7.54
CA VAL A 327 36.58 -2.44 8.50
C VAL A 327 38.00 -1.97 8.18
N GLY A 328 38.65 -1.42 9.21
CA GLY A 328 40.11 -1.36 9.30
C GLY A 328 40.64 -0.28 10.23
N GLU A 329 40.69 -0.63 11.52
CA GLU A 329 41.68 -0.24 12.56
C GLU A 329 42.10 1.22 12.76
#